data_AF-A0A3M1TGD8-F1
#
_entry.id   AF-A0A3M1TGD8-F1
#
_cell.length_a   1.000
_cell.length_b   1.000
_cell.length_c   1.000
_cell.angle_alpha   90.00
_cell.angle_beta   90.00
_cell.angle_gamma   90.00
#
_symmetry.space_group_name_H-M   'P 1'
#
loop_
_entity.id
_entity.type
_entity.pdbx_description
1 polymer ?
#
loop_
_entity_poly.entity_id
_entity_poly.type
_entity_poly.pdbx_seq_one_letter_code
_entity_poly.pdbx_strand_id
1 'polypeptide(L)'
;MAWVRSGPGAGPRRFTLGGTARCRENDGVFKLDGATRVGIRCHYCSVGCGIDAWVRDGRLVYLDGDPEHPVNGGRLCPKGMSSAEVNRAPDRVTRPLYRAPRSDRFEPISWEAAFEGIARRIREVRDASYDATLRRTERICAFGSATVENEEVYLWVKLLRMLGIHHMQHQASI
;
A
#
# COMPACT_ATOMS: atom_id res chain seq x y z
N MET A 1 11.90 40.22 67.20
CA MET A 1 11.06 40.83 66.15
C MET A 1 11.15 39.91 64.93
N ALA A 2 10.27 38.93 64.77
CA ALA A 2 8.89 38.99 64.25
C ALA A 2 8.86 38.51 62.79
N TRP A 3 8.30 37.31 62.60
CA TRP A 3 7.87 36.73 61.33
C TRP A 3 6.65 37.50 60.78
N VAL A 4 6.60 37.73 59.46
CA VAL A 4 5.40 38.13 58.69
C VAL A 4 5.45 37.32 57.38
N ARG A 5 4.67 36.24 57.20
CA ARG A 5 3.23 36.12 56.83
C ARG A 5 2.86 36.70 55.45
N SER A 6 2.33 35.79 54.64
CA SER A 6 1.75 35.86 53.30
C SER A 6 0.81 37.03 52.97
N GLY A 7 0.90 37.52 51.73
CA GLY A 7 -0.23 38.02 50.95
C GLY A 7 -0.38 37.19 49.66
N PRO A 8 -1.48 36.45 49.45
CA PRO A 8 -1.69 35.66 48.24
C PRO A 8 -2.38 36.52 47.18
N GLY A 9 -1.63 36.97 46.17
CA GLY A 9 -2.17 37.89 45.17
C GLY A 9 -1.35 37.92 43.89
N ALA A 10 -1.41 36.84 43.11
CA ALA A 10 -1.31 36.83 41.65
C ALA A 10 -1.32 35.37 41.17
N GLY A 11 -2.52 34.81 40.97
CA GLY A 11 -2.66 33.52 40.29
C GLY A 11 -2.12 33.58 38.85
N PRO A 12 -1.78 32.43 38.23
CA PRO A 12 -1.36 32.40 36.83
C PRO A 12 -2.46 33.00 35.98
N ARG A 13 -2.13 34.02 35.16
CA ARG A 13 -3.09 34.69 34.28
C ARG A 13 -3.64 33.65 33.31
N ARG A 14 -4.88 33.25 33.56
CA ARG A 14 -5.66 32.36 32.71
C ARG A 14 -5.92 33.13 31.41
N PHE A 15 -5.19 32.80 30.35
CA PHE A 15 -5.50 33.27 29.01
C PHE A 15 -6.81 32.58 28.60
N THR A 16 -7.94 33.23 28.85
CA THR A 16 -9.27 32.72 28.44
C THR A 16 -9.46 33.01 26.96
N LEU A 17 -8.88 32.17 26.10
CA LEU A 17 -9.44 31.97 24.77
C LEU A 17 -10.84 31.38 24.96
N GLY A 18 -11.86 32.06 24.41
CA GLY A 18 -13.25 31.60 24.46
C GLY A 18 -13.37 30.16 23.94
N GLY A 19 -14.15 29.35 24.67
CA GLY A 19 -14.42 27.96 24.32
C GLY A 19 -13.24 27.02 24.57
N THR A 20 -13.04 26.60 25.83
CA THR A 20 -12.07 25.54 26.15
C THR A 20 -12.57 24.20 25.62
N ALA A 21 -12.23 23.87 24.38
CA ALA A 21 -12.08 22.47 24.00
C ALA A 21 -11.04 21.88 24.94
N ARG A 22 -11.49 21.22 26.01
CA ARG A 22 -10.59 20.46 26.89
C ARG A 22 -9.93 19.42 26.00
N CYS A 23 -8.59 19.38 25.97
CA CYS A 23 -7.91 18.17 25.55
C CYS A 23 -8.53 17.04 26.38
N ARG A 24 -9.18 16.10 25.70
CA ARG A 24 -9.81 14.96 26.36
C ARG A 24 -8.71 14.28 27.18
N GLU A 25 -8.93 14.18 28.49
CA GLU A 25 -8.04 13.44 29.37
C GLU A 25 -7.94 12.03 28.80
N ASN A 26 -6.72 11.57 28.49
CA ASN A 26 -6.54 10.27 27.85
C ASN A 26 -6.97 9.21 28.85
N ASP A 27 -7.88 8.30 28.49
CA ASP A 27 -8.47 7.28 29.37
C ASP A 27 -7.45 6.20 29.82
N GLY A 28 -6.15 6.49 29.73
CA GLY A 28 -5.04 5.56 29.98
C GLY A 28 -4.75 4.58 28.84
N VAL A 29 -5.59 4.56 27.80
CA VAL A 29 -5.45 3.65 26.65
C VAL A 29 -4.79 4.40 25.50
N PHE A 30 -3.58 4.01 25.12
CA PHE A 30 -2.91 4.55 23.94
C PHE A 30 -3.47 3.90 22.68
N LYS A 31 -3.52 4.66 21.59
CA LYS A 31 -4.00 4.21 20.27
C LYS A 31 -3.37 2.88 19.82
N LEU A 32 -2.12 2.64 20.20
CA LEU A 32 -1.32 1.50 19.78
C LEU A 32 -1.37 0.30 20.75
N ASP A 33 -2.10 0.39 21.87
CA ASP A 33 -2.13 -0.69 22.87
C ASP A 33 -2.65 -2.00 22.28
N GLY A 34 -1.89 -3.08 22.41
CA GLY A 34 -2.24 -4.38 21.81
C GLY A 34 -2.13 -4.45 20.28
N ALA A 35 -1.51 -3.46 19.62
CA ALA A 35 -1.11 -3.56 18.21
C ALA A 35 0.30 -4.15 18.09
N THR A 36 0.54 -4.94 17.06
CA THR A 36 1.84 -5.51 16.72
C THR A 36 2.56 -4.58 15.74
N ARG A 37 3.83 -4.26 16.03
CA ARG A 37 4.72 -3.53 15.13
C ARG A 37 5.24 -4.46 14.03
N VAL A 38 5.15 -4.02 12.78
CA VAL A 38 5.65 -4.71 11.58
C VAL A 38 6.44 -3.71 10.74
N GLY A 39 7.71 -4.00 10.48
CA GLY A 39 8.54 -3.19 9.61
C GLY A 39 8.20 -3.43 8.13
N ILE A 40 7.92 -2.37 7.39
CA ILE A 40 7.65 -2.40 5.96
C ILE A 40 8.48 -1.33 5.22
N ARG A 41 8.49 -1.42 3.88
CA ARG A 41 9.11 -0.39 3.03
C ARG A 41 8.04 0.43 2.33
N CYS A 42 8.36 1.71 2.12
CA CYS A 42 7.52 2.62 1.34
C CYS A 42 7.43 2.15 -0.13
N HIS A 43 6.22 2.02 -0.66
CA HIS A 43 5.94 1.45 -1.99
C HIS A 43 5.83 2.49 -3.12
N TYR A 44 6.24 3.74 -2.89
CA TYR A 44 6.07 4.83 -3.86
C TYR A 44 7.28 5.06 -4.76
N CYS A 45 8.37 5.57 -4.20
CA CYS A 45 9.58 5.92 -4.96
C CYS A 45 10.77 5.09 -4.49
N SER A 46 11.85 5.14 -5.27
CA SER A 46 13.07 4.34 -5.06
C SER A 46 13.93 4.76 -3.87
N VAL A 47 13.53 5.77 -3.09
CA VAL A 47 14.24 6.14 -1.84
C VAL A 47 14.20 4.97 -0.85
N GLY A 48 13.10 4.22 -0.83
CA GLY A 48 12.95 3.04 0.03
C GLY A 48 12.93 3.40 1.52
N CYS A 49 12.15 4.39 1.93
CA CYS A 49 11.99 4.72 3.36
C CYS A 49 11.48 3.51 4.17
N GLY A 50 12.02 3.32 5.37
CA GLY A 50 11.50 2.38 6.36
C GLY A 50 10.27 2.93 7.05
N ILE A 51 9.28 2.06 7.27
CA ILE A 51 8.00 2.38 7.90
C ILE A 51 7.70 1.34 8.98
N ASP A 52 7.27 1.79 10.14
CA ASP A 52 6.68 0.95 11.17
C ASP A 52 5.16 0.96 11.03
N ALA A 53 4.61 -0.18 10.64
CA ALA A 53 3.17 -0.41 10.59
C ALA A 53 2.68 -1.07 11.89
N TRP A 54 1.62 -0.53 12.47
CA TRP A 54 0.97 -1.08 13.65
C TRP A 54 -0.32 -1.79 13.26
N VAL A 55 -0.38 -3.09 13.51
CA VAL A 55 -1.47 -3.97 13.08
C VAL A 55 -2.21 -4.53 14.30
N ARG A 56 -3.54 -4.49 14.28
CA ARG A 56 -4.41 -5.11 15.30
C ARG A 56 -5.54 -5.83 14.59
N ASP A 57 -5.87 -7.05 15.01
CA ASP A 57 -6.94 -7.87 14.43
C ASP A 57 -6.83 -8.01 12.89
N GLY A 58 -5.60 -8.15 12.39
CA GLY A 58 -5.30 -8.25 10.96
C GLY A 58 -5.51 -6.95 10.17
N ARG A 59 -5.74 -5.81 10.83
CA ARG A 59 -5.95 -4.51 10.20
C ARG A 59 -4.86 -3.52 10.57
N LEU A 60 -4.43 -2.74 9.57
CA LEU A 60 -3.53 -1.62 9.77
C LEU A 60 -4.24 -0.54 10.60
N VAL A 61 -3.71 -0.21 11.77
CA VAL A 61 -4.23 0.81 12.69
C VAL A 61 -3.53 2.15 12.47
N TYR A 62 -2.21 2.12 12.38
CA TYR A 62 -1.36 3.30 12.23
C TYR A 62 -0.08 2.92 11.49
N LEU A 63 0.56 3.92 10.89
CA LEU A 63 1.91 3.78 10.35
C LEU A 63 2.70 5.05 10.64
N ASP A 64 4.01 4.91 10.80
CA ASP A 64 4.94 6.03 10.86
C ASP A 64 6.29 5.64 10.29
N GLY A 65 7.21 6.60 10.12
CA GLY A 65 8.56 6.29 9.68
C GLY A 65 9.34 5.52 10.75
N ASP A 66 10.13 4.53 10.32
CA ASP A 66 11.05 3.81 11.20
C ASP A 66 12.22 4.74 11.61
N PRO A 67 12.37 5.08 12.92
CA PRO A 67 13.45 5.94 13.41
C PRO A 67 14.85 5.35 13.22
N GLU A 68 14.97 4.03 13.16
CA GLU A 68 16.24 3.30 13.05
C GLU A 68 16.68 3.13 11.59
N HIS A 69 15.79 3.38 10.63
CA HIS A 69 16.08 3.18 9.22
C HIS A 69 17.08 4.24 8.70
N PRO A 70 18.24 3.84 8.14
CA PRO A 70 19.36 4.75 7.88
C PRO A 70 19.07 5.82 6.82
N VAL A 71 18.11 5.56 5.93
CA VAL A 71 17.78 6.49 4.83
C VAL A 71 16.90 7.65 5.29
N ASN A 72 15.93 7.39 6.17
CA ASN A 72 14.90 8.37 6.50
C ASN A 72 14.85 8.76 7.98
N GLY A 73 15.44 7.97 8.89
CA GLY A 73 15.52 8.29 10.32
C GLY A 73 14.17 8.70 10.92
N GLY A 74 13.10 7.98 10.56
CA GLY A 74 11.73 8.25 11.01
C GLY A 74 10.93 9.26 10.18
N ARG A 75 11.53 9.94 9.19
CA ARG A 75 10.82 10.94 8.39
C ARG A 75 10.05 10.31 7.23
N LEU A 76 8.86 10.82 6.95
CA LEU A 76 8.05 10.45 5.79
C LEU A 76 7.54 11.68 5.03
N CYS A 77 7.52 11.59 3.70
CA CYS A 77 6.90 12.60 2.84
C CYS A 77 5.36 12.41 2.81
N PRO A 78 4.55 13.33 2.25
CA PRO A 78 3.09 13.21 2.27
C PRO A 78 2.57 11.92 1.60
N LYS A 79 3.29 11.40 0.59
CA LYS A 79 2.97 10.10 -0.02
C LYS A 79 3.11 8.96 1.01
N GLY A 80 4.27 8.87 1.66
CA GLY A 80 4.53 7.85 2.67
C GLY A 80 3.55 7.89 3.83
N MET A 81 3.27 9.08 4.37
CA MET A 81 2.32 9.27 5.47
C MET A 81 0.87 8.89 5.11
N SER A 82 0.48 9.06 3.84
CA SER A 82 -0.88 8.73 3.37
C SER A 82 -1.06 7.27 2.94
N SER A 83 -0.04 6.41 3.07
CA SER A 83 -0.13 4.99 2.69
C SER A 83 -1.27 4.24 3.39
N ALA A 84 -1.62 4.64 4.62
CA ALA A 84 -2.71 4.04 5.39
C ALA A 84 -4.07 4.33 4.74
N GLU A 85 -4.22 5.52 4.15
CA GLU A 85 -5.44 5.95 3.48
C GLU A 85 -5.60 5.22 2.15
N VAL A 86 -4.51 5.00 1.41
CA VAL A 86 -4.52 4.17 0.19
C VAL A 86 -4.95 2.73 0.51
N ASN A 87 -4.49 2.17 1.62
CA ASN A 87 -4.95 0.85 2.06
C ASN A 87 -6.46 0.84 2.33
N ARG A 88 -7.02 1.92 2.90
CA ARG A 88 -8.44 2.01 3.29
C ARG A 88 -9.33 2.62 2.20
N ALA A 89 -8.79 2.88 1.02
CA ALA A 89 -9.51 3.57 -0.05
C ALA A 89 -10.81 2.82 -0.43
N PRO A 90 -11.96 3.52 -0.52
CA PRO A 90 -13.25 2.88 -0.75
C PRO A 90 -13.38 2.28 -2.16
N ASP A 91 -12.57 2.73 -3.10
CA ASP A 91 -12.50 2.28 -4.49
C ASP A 91 -11.49 1.14 -4.71
N ARG A 92 -10.90 0.59 -3.65
CA ARG A 92 -9.98 -0.55 -3.74
C ARG A 92 -10.69 -1.76 -4.34
N VAL A 93 -10.09 -2.33 -5.40
CA VAL A 93 -10.61 -3.55 -6.04
C VAL A 93 -10.39 -4.74 -5.10
N THR A 94 -11.47 -5.38 -4.66
CA THR A 94 -11.45 -6.49 -3.68
C THR A 94 -11.81 -7.84 -4.26
N ARG A 95 -12.30 -7.89 -5.51
CA ARG A 95 -12.68 -9.10 -6.22
C ARG A 95 -12.44 -8.95 -7.73
N PRO A 96 -12.25 -10.06 -8.46
CA PRO A 96 -12.14 -10.02 -9.91
C PRO A 96 -13.41 -9.44 -10.55
N LEU A 97 -13.22 -8.63 -11.59
CA LEU A 97 -14.28 -8.01 -12.37
C LEU A 97 -14.12 -8.38 -13.84
N TYR A 98 -15.22 -8.75 -14.49
CA TYR A 98 -15.27 -9.07 -15.91
C TYR A 98 -16.06 -8.01 -16.67
N ARG A 99 -15.58 -7.67 -17.86
CA ARG A 99 -16.30 -6.83 -18.81
C ARG A 99 -16.47 -7.60 -20.11
N ALA A 100 -17.72 -7.88 -20.48
CA ALA A 100 -18.02 -8.56 -21.74
C ALA A 100 -17.69 -7.68 -22.97
N PRO A 101 -17.36 -8.28 -24.12
CA PRO A 101 -17.20 -7.54 -25.37
C PRO A 101 -18.44 -6.68 -25.64
N ARG A 102 -18.23 -5.41 -25.98
CA ARG A 102 -19.30 -4.41 -26.23
C ARG A 102 -20.15 -4.03 -25.01
N SER A 103 -19.83 -4.48 -23.79
CA SER A 103 -20.45 -4.00 -22.55
C SER A 103 -19.83 -2.67 -22.07
N ASP A 104 -20.62 -1.86 -21.38
CA ASP A 104 -20.21 -0.64 -20.66
C ASP A 104 -20.03 -0.87 -19.14
N ARG A 105 -20.28 -2.10 -18.65
CA ARG A 105 -20.31 -2.43 -17.22
C ARG A 105 -19.34 -3.55 -16.86
N PHE A 106 -18.85 -3.47 -15.61
CA PHE A 106 -18.08 -4.53 -14.96
C PHE A 106 -18.99 -5.37 -14.06
N GLU A 107 -18.85 -6.68 -14.17
CA GLU A 107 -19.59 -7.65 -13.37
C GLU A 107 -18.61 -8.45 -12.50
N PRO A 108 -18.91 -8.67 -11.21
CA PRO A 108 -18.05 -9.46 -10.36
C PRO A 108 -18.09 -10.95 -10.73
N ILE A 109 -16.92 -11.58 -10.74
CA ILE A 109 -16.77 -13.02 -10.99
C ILE A 109 -15.93 -13.68 -9.90
N SER A 110 -15.98 -15.01 -9.80
CA SER A 110 -15.11 -15.76 -8.88
C SER A 110 -13.66 -15.77 -9.39
N TRP A 111 -12.72 -16.07 -8.48
CA TRP A 111 -11.31 -16.23 -8.84
C TRP A 111 -11.09 -17.39 -9.80
N GLU A 112 -11.80 -18.51 -9.61
CA GLU A 112 -11.73 -19.69 -10.48
C GLU A 112 -12.18 -19.35 -11.90
N ALA A 113 -13.31 -18.64 -12.04
CA ALA A 113 -13.81 -18.19 -13.34
C ALA A 113 -12.84 -17.21 -14.02
N ALA A 114 -12.19 -16.33 -13.24
CA ALA A 114 -11.20 -15.39 -13.76
C ALA A 114 -9.95 -16.13 -14.29
N PHE A 115 -9.39 -17.05 -13.49
CA PHE A 115 -8.21 -17.82 -13.88
C PHE A 115 -8.47 -18.71 -15.09
N GLU A 116 -9.57 -19.47 -15.09
CA GLU A 116 -9.93 -20.33 -16.21
C GLU A 116 -10.17 -19.51 -17.48
N GLY A 117 -10.87 -18.39 -17.35
CA GLY A 117 -11.15 -17.48 -18.45
C GLY A 117 -9.89 -16.86 -19.06
N ILE A 118 -8.89 -16.52 -18.24
CA ILE A 118 -7.62 -15.94 -18.69
C ILE A 118 -6.73 -17.03 -19.30
N ALA A 119 -6.57 -18.17 -18.62
CA ALA A 119 -5.75 -19.28 -19.09
C ALA A 119 -6.23 -19.81 -20.44
N ARG A 120 -7.54 -19.99 -20.61
CA ARG A 120 -8.12 -20.40 -21.90
C ARG A 120 -7.76 -19.43 -23.03
N ARG A 121 -7.93 -18.12 -22.82
CA ARG A 121 -7.63 -17.09 -23.83
C ARG A 121 -6.14 -17.02 -24.16
N ILE A 122 -5.27 -17.10 -23.15
CA ILE A 122 -3.82 -17.16 -23.36
C ILE A 122 -3.46 -18.38 -24.20
N ARG A 123 -4.02 -19.55 -23.89
CA ARG A 123 -3.80 -20.79 -24.65
C ARG A 123 -4.26 -20.65 -26.09
N GLU A 124 -5.50 -20.20 -26.32
CA GLU A 124 -6.06 -20.02 -27.67
C GLU A 124 -5.18 -19.11 -28.54
N VAL A 125 -4.79 -17.95 -28.01
CA VAL A 125 -3.95 -16.99 -28.75
C VAL A 125 -2.54 -17.54 -28.97
N ARG A 126 -1.96 -18.16 -27.93
CA ARG A 126 -0.62 -18.74 -28.02
C ARG A 126 -0.58 -19.85 -29.06
N ASP A 127 -1.46 -20.84 -28.97
CA ASP A 127 -1.46 -22.00 -29.86
C ASP A 127 -1.71 -21.59 -31.32
N ALA A 128 -2.50 -20.54 -31.56
CA ALA A 128 -2.73 -19.98 -32.90
C ALA A 128 -1.56 -19.13 -33.46
N SER A 129 -0.55 -18.78 -32.65
CA SER A 129 0.53 -17.86 -33.05
C SER A 129 1.94 -18.29 -32.62
N TYR A 130 2.08 -19.49 -32.09
CA TYR A 130 3.35 -19.98 -31.57
C TYR A 130 4.28 -20.41 -32.71
N ASP A 131 5.45 -19.78 -32.79
CA ASP A 131 6.54 -20.20 -33.65
C ASP A 131 7.40 -21.22 -32.89
N ALA A 132 7.38 -22.48 -33.34
CA ALA A 132 8.14 -23.56 -32.73
C ALA A 132 9.66 -23.47 -32.99
N THR A 133 10.08 -22.82 -34.08
CA THR A 133 11.48 -22.60 -34.44
C THR A 133 12.10 -21.56 -33.52
N LEU A 134 11.40 -20.43 -33.34
CA LEU A 134 11.85 -19.31 -32.52
C LEU A 134 11.41 -19.43 -31.05
N ARG A 135 10.58 -20.42 -30.74
CA ARG A 135 9.99 -20.70 -29.43
C ARG A 135 9.26 -19.50 -28.80
N ARG A 136 8.57 -18.71 -29.61
CA ARG A 136 7.90 -17.47 -29.17
C ARG A 136 6.50 -17.28 -29.76
N THR A 137 5.69 -16.46 -29.09
CA THR A 137 4.45 -15.89 -29.61
C THR A 137 4.60 -14.37 -29.71
N GLU A 138 4.09 -13.80 -30.80
CA GLU A 138 4.13 -12.36 -31.07
C GLU A 138 2.78 -11.67 -30.86
N ARG A 139 1.71 -12.43 -30.57
CA ARG A 139 0.35 -11.90 -30.41
C ARG A 139 -0.05 -11.56 -28.97
N ILE A 140 0.86 -11.76 -28.03
CA ILE A 140 0.65 -11.45 -26.61
C ILE A 140 1.76 -10.50 -26.18
N CYS A 141 1.37 -9.40 -25.54
CA CYS A 141 2.28 -8.48 -24.86
C CYS A 141 1.94 -8.41 -23.38
N ALA A 142 2.96 -8.12 -22.57
CA ALA A 142 2.82 -7.95 -21.13
C ALA A 142 3.47 -6.64 -20.71
N PHE A 143 2.69 -5.79 -20.06
CA PHE A 143 3.19 -4.62 -19.37
C PHE A 143 3.31 -4.97 -17.89
N GLY A 144 4.55 -5.09 -17.42
CA GLY A 144 4.87 -5.35 -16.03
C GLY A 144 4.77 -4.09 -15.18
N SER A 145 5.03 -4.28 -13.89
CA SER A 145 5.13 -3.16 -12.96
C SER A 145 6.46 -3.15 -12.21
N ALA A 146 7.03 -1.97 -11.99
CA ALA A 146 8.12 -1.69 -11.06
C ALA A 146 7.62 -1.53 -9.60
N THR A 147 6.32 -1.72 -9.35
CA THR A 147 5.68 -1.53 -8.05
C THR A 147 5.40 -2.84 -7.29
N VAL A 148 5.82 -3.97 -7.86
CA VAL A 148 5.64 -5.31 -7.27
C VAL A 148 6.96 -5.78 -6.66
N GLU A 149 6.88 -6.81 -5.82
CA GLU A 149 8.06 -7.33 -5.15
C GLU A 149 8.99 -8.06 -6.12
N ASN A 150 10.29 -8.16 -5.79
CA ASN A 150 11.28 -8.77 -6.68
C ASN A 150 10.99 -10.24 -6.98
N GLU A 151 10.47 -10.97 -5.99
CA GLU A 151 10.06 -12.36 -6.11
C GLU A 151 8.88 -12.51 -7.08
N GLU A 152 7.92 -11.58 -7.03
CA GLU A 152 6.78 -11.55 -7.94
C GLU A 152 7.22 -11.25 -9.37
N VAL A 153 8.11 -10.26 -9.56
CA VAL A 153 8.72 -9.97 -10.87
C VAL A 153 9.49 -11.17 -11.40
N TYR A 154 10.23 -11.87 -10.55
CA TYR A 154 10.97 -13.06 -10.92
C TYR A 154 10.03 -14.17 -11.42
N LEU A 155 8.95 -14.44 -10.69
CA LEU A 155 7.92 -15.41 -11.10
C LEU A 155 7.21 -14.98 -12.39
N TRP A 156 6.89 -13.70 -12.52
CA TRP A 156 6.24 -13.12 -13.68
C TRP A 156 7.07 -13.30 -14.95
N VAL A 157 8.36 -12.92 -14.91
CA VAL A 157 9.27 -13.07 -16.05
C VAL A 157 9.45 -14.54 -16.44
N LYS A 158 9.54 -15.45 -15.47
CA LYS A 158 9.61 -16.89 -15.75
C LYS A 158 8.35 -17.39 -16.44
N LEU A 159 7.19 -17.06 -15.91
CA LEU A 159 5.90 -17.44 -16.49
C LEU A 159 5.80 -16.98 -17.95
N LEU A 160 6.04 -15.69 -18.21
CA LEU A 160 5.92 -15.12 -19.55
C LEU A 160 6.89 -15.74 -20.54
N ARG A 161 8.16 -15.94 -20.15
CA ARG A 161 9.16 -16.60 -20.99
C ARG A 161 8.82 -18.06 -21.27
N MET A 162 8.29 -18.81 -20.31
CA MET A 162 7.83 -20.19 -20.52
C MET A 162 6.66 -20.25 -21.52
N LEU A 163 5.79 -19.24 -21.51
CA LEU A 163 4.72 -19.09 -22.49
C LEU A 163 5.23 -18.65 -23.88
N GLY A 164 6.51 -18.28 -24.01
CA GLY A 164 7.10 -17.76 -25.25
C GLY A 164 6.77 -16.29 -25.50
N ILE A 165 6.30 -15.56 -24.50
CA ILE A 165 5.97 -14.13 -24.61
C ILE A 165 7.26 -13.32 -24.53
N HIS A 166 7.53 -12.53 -25.57
CA HIS A 166 8.76 -11.76 -25.68
C HIS A 166 8.51 -10.24 -25.64
N HIS A 167 7.32 -9.79 -26.02
CA HIS A 167 6.89 -8.40 -25.87
C HIS A 167 6.57 -8.09 -24.41
N MET A 168 7.62 -7.88 -23.62
CA MET A 168 7.55 -7.54 -22.21
C MET A 168 8.16 -6.16 -22.01
N GLN A 169 7.40 -5.22 -21.46
CA GLN A 169 7.85 -3.86 -21.15
C GLN A 169 7.36 -3.46 -19.76
N HIS A 170 7.97 -2.44 -19.17
CA HIS A 170 7.54 -1.88 -17.88
C HIS A 170 8.01 -0.43 -17.77
N GLN A 171 7.82 0.19 -16.61
CA GLN A 171 8.10 1.61 -16.36
C GLN A 171 9.58 2.02 -16.54
N ALA A 172 10.56 1.12 -16.59
CA ALA A 172 11.94 1.54 -16.89
C ALA A 172 12.21 1.78 -18.39
N SER A 173 11.24 1.47 -19.26
CA SER A 173 11.33 1.71 -20.70
C SER A 173 10.81 3.09 -21.14
N ILE A 174 10.28 3.89 -20.21
CA ILE A 174 9.83 5.27 -20.45
C ILE A 174 10.84 6.25 -19.84
#